data_AF-A0A3C0CU40-F1
#
_entry.id   AF-A0A3C0CU40-F1
#
_cell.length_a   1.000
_cell.length_b   1.000
_cell.length_c   1.000
_cell.angle_alpha   90.00
_cell.angle_beta   90.00
_cell.angle_gamma   90.00
#
_symmetry.space_group_name_H-M   'P 1'
#
loop_
_entity.id
_entity.type
_entity.pdbx_description
1 polymer ?
#
loop_
_entity_poly.entity_id
_entity_poly.type
_entity_poly.pdbx_seq_one_letter_code
_entity_poly.pdbx_strand_id
1 'polypeptide(L)'
;GWKVEISKDAYQGDAALHILAEKKAAGKTPGVWQTPGIFTAPSVAGKSYILSCMVKAGNGVTNVGGIYCGAGSSMSLYSSDWKQSVRLHARTSSTNNKWVRVISKPVEAKDWCKNVQLSAGLAYTAGEVWIDDIRVTEAYANLAINIKGDVRQVIVEDETGSILLDSGPLAESTTKYSKEVKAEAAHTYTIKALDKDGAITKKNVVVD
;
A
#
# COMPACT_ATOMS: atom_id res chain seq x y z
N GLY A 1 -11.94 10.85 26.02
CA GLY A 1 -12.56 11.24 24.73
C GLY A 1 -11.68 10.78 23.59
N TRP A 2 -11.83 11.40 22.42
CA TRP A 2 -10.85 11.31 21.32
C TRP A 2 -10.67 12.69 20.71
N LYS A 3 -9.50 12.92 20.11
CA LYS A 3 -9.07 14.18 19.52
C LYS A 3 -8.51 13.91 18.12
N VAL A 4 -8.75 14.85 17.22
CA VAL A 4 -8.12 14.90 15.89
C VAL A 4 -7.51 16.27 15.72
N GLU A 5 -6.27 16.32 15.26
CA GLU A 5 -5.57 17.55 14.98
C GLU A 5 -4.54 17.39 13.88
N ILE A 6 -3.99 18.51 13.43
CA ILE A 6 -2.85 18.53 12.53
C ILE A 6 -1.58 18.61 13.38
N SER A 7 -0.62 17.72 13.13
CA SER A 7 0.66 17.64 13.83
C SER A 7 1.81 18.00 12.90
N LYS A 8 2.85 18.65 13.44
CA LYS A 8 4.12 18.91 12.74
C LYS A 8 5.05 17.71 12.66
N ASP A 9 4.76 16.66 13.43
CA ASP A 9 5.43 15.36 13.31
C ASP A 9 4.83 14.63 12.10
N ALA A 10 5.38 14.92 10.93
CA ALA A 10 4.94 14.41 9.63
C ALA A 10 5.98 13.45 9.04
N TYR A 11 5.54 12.53 8.19
CA TYR A 11 6.49 11.68 7.44
C TYR A 11 7.16 12.50 6.34
N GLN A 12 6.38 13.33 5.65
CA GLN A 12 6.85 14.23 4.61
C GLN A 12 6.10 15.57 4.67
N GLY A 13 6.78 16.65 4.31
CA GLY A 13 6.20 18.00 4.35
C GLY A 13 6.01 18.53 5.78
N ASP A 14 5.00 19.38 5.95
CA ASP A 14 4.85 20.21 7.16
C ASP A 14 3.82 19.68 8.16
N ALA A 15 3.00 18.69 7.77
CA ALA A 15 1.81 18.31 8.52
C ALA A 15 1.38 16.85 8.30
N ALA A 16 1.01 16.17 9.38
CA ALA A 16 0.32 14.89 9.38
C ALA A 16 -0.97 14.95 10.19
N LEU A 17 -1.89 14.01 9.89
CA LEU A 17 -3.10 13.82 10.68
C LEU A 17 -2.75 13.12 12.00
N HIS A 18 -3.01 13.77 13.13
CA HIS A 18 -2.82 13.21 14.46
C HIS A 18 -4.15 12.87 15.12
N ILE A 19 -4.25 11.66 15.67
CA ILE A 19 -5.46 11.15 16.32
C ILE A 19 -5.08 10.48 17.64
N LEU A 20 -5.70 10.94 18.72
CA LEU A 20 -5.59 10.34 20.05
C LEU A 20 -6.98 9.84 20.48
N ALA A 21 -7.07 8.57 20.86
CA ALA A 21 -8.26 7.96 21.45
C ALA A 21 -7.92 7.34 22.81
N GLU A 22 -8.41 7.93 23.89
CA GLU A 22 -8.13 7.45 25.26
C GLU A 22 -8.71 6.06 25.55
N LYS A 23 -9.80 5.71 24.85
CA LYS A 23 -10.51 4.44 25.03
C LYS A 23 -11.00 3.93 23.68
N LYS A 24 -11.12 2.61 23.56
CA LYS A 24 -11.73 1.96 22.40
C LYS A 24 -13.17 2.47 22.26
N ALA A 25 -13.48 3.03 21.10
CA ALA A 25 -14.83 3.48 20.80
C ALA A 25 -15.77 2.29 20.56
N ALA A 26 -16.98 2.36 21.11
CA ALA A 26 -17.96 1.28 21.04
C ALA A 26 -18.69 1.17 19.68
N GLY A 27 -18.48 2.10 18.73
CA GLY A 27 -19.17 2.05 17.44
C GLY A 27 -18.73 3.04 16.36
N LYS A 28 -17.95 4.08 16.69
CA LYS A 28 -17.36 5.00 15.70
C LYS A 28 -15.85 4.90 15.73
N THR A 29 -15.21 4.67 14.58
CA THR A 29 -13.76 4.76 14.45
C THR A 29 -13.32 6.20 14.72
N PRO A 30 -12.51 6.47 15.78
CA PRO A 30 -11.92 7.79 15.97
C PRO A 30 -11.03 8.14 14.79
N GLY A 31 -11.27 9.31 14.21
CA GLY A 31 -10.52 9.79 13.04
C GLY A 31 -11.36 10.64 12.10
N VAL A 32 -10.99 10.65 10.83
CA VAL A 32 -11.61 11.45 9.77
C VAL A 32 -12.06 10.57 8.62
N TRP A 33 -12.99 11.09 7.83
CA TRP A 33 -13.45 10.45 6.61
C TRP A 33 -13.70 11.48 5.51
N GLN A 34 -13.63 11.02 4.27
CA GLN A 34 -13.96 11.79 3.07
C GLN A 34 -14.53 10.87 1.98
N THR A 35 -15.24 11.47 1.03
CA THR A 35 -15.81 10.76 -0.13
C THR A 35 -15.13 11.25 -1.41
N PRO A 36 -14.08 10.57 -1.90
CA PRO A 36 -13.37 10.97 -3.10
C PRO A 36 -14.20 10.65 -4.36
N GLY A 37 -14.88 11.66 -4.91
CA GLY A 37 -15.83 11.49 -6.03
C GLY A 37 -15.27 10.85 -7.31
N ILE A 38 -13.94 10.82 -7.50
CA ILE A 38 -13.33 10.12 -8.65
C ILE A 38 -13.65 8.62 -8.68
N PHE A 39 -13.81 7.98 -7.51
CA PHE A 39 -14.08 6.55 -7.39
C PHE A 39 -15.54 6.16 -7.68
N THR A 40 -16.39 7.12 -8.02
CA THR A 40 -17.75 6.86 -8.53
C THR A 40 -17.85 6.97 -10.05
N ALA A 41 -16.74 7.26 -10.75
CA ALA A 41 -16.71 7.37 -12.20
C ALA A 41 -16.71 5.98 -12.89
N PRO A 42 -17.33 5.84 -14.08
CA PRO A 42 -17.32 4.57 -14.82
C PRO A 42 -15.92 4.04 -15.16
N SER A 43 -14.94 4.93 -15.35
CA SER A 43 -13.54 4.58 -15.66
C SER A 43 -12.81 3.82 -14.55
N VAL A 44 -13.40 3.76 -13.35
CA VAL A 44 -12.83 3.07 -12.19
C VAL A 44 -13.22 1.61 -12.16
N ALA A 45 -14.36 1.25 -12.75
CA ALA A 45 -14.90 -0.09 -12.70
C ALA A 45 -14.03 -1.11 -13.48
N GLY A 46 -13.93 -2.34 -12.97
CA GLY A 46 -13.12 -3.42 -13.52
C GLY A 46 -11.62 -3.32 -13.22
N LYS A 47 -11.16 -2.25 -12.56
CA LYS A 47 -9.77 -2.05 -12.15
C LYS A 47 -9.56 -2.47 -10.70
N SER A 48 -8.38 -3.01 -10.40
CA SER A 48 -7.96 -3.29 -9.03
C SER A 48 -7.21 -2.10 -8.46
N TYR A 49 -7.45 -1.79 -7.19
CA TYR A 49 -6.80 -0.70 -6.47
C TYR A 49 -6.20 -1.19 -5.16
N ILE A 50 -5.16 -0.50 -4.72
CA ILE A 50 -4.61 -0.60 -3.37
C ILE A 50 -4.77 0.74 -2.65
N LEU A 51 -4.82 0.67 -1.32
CA LEU A 51 -4.70 1.80 -0.43
C LEU A 51 -3.37 1.69 0.28
N SER A 52 -2.57 2.75 0.27
CA SER A 52 -1.38 2.84 1.11
C SER A 52 -1.39 4.13 1.95
N CYS A 53 -0.70 4.09 3.09
CA CYS A 53 -0.46 5.26 3.90
C CYS A 53 0.79 5.06 4.76
N MET A 54 1.41 6.17 5.18
CA MET A 54 2.44 6.17 6.20
C MET A 54 1.78 6.31 7.56
N VAL A 55 2.18 5.44 8.49
CA VAL A 55 1.59 5.34 9.83
C VAL A 55 2.69 5.35 10.86
N LYS A 56 2.55 6.21 11.87
CA LYS A 56 3.30 6.15 13.12
C LYS A 56 2.29 5.96 14.24
N ALA A 57 2.22 4.74 14.77
CA ALA A 57 1.31 4.35 15.84
C ALA A 57 2.06 4.06 17.15
N GLY A 58 1.53 4.55 18.26
CA GLY A 58 2.09 4.38 19.60
C GLY A 58 1.89 2.98 20.18
N ASN A 59 2.62 2.70 21.27
CA ASN A 59 2.73 1.36 21.89
C ASN A 59 1.39 0.76 22.37
N GLY A 60 0.37 1.58 22.63
CA GLY A 60 -0.96 1.12 23.07
C GLY A 60 -1.90 0.70 21.93
N VAL A 61 -1.52 0.92 20.67
CA VAL A 61 -2.37 0.59 19.51
C VAL A 61 -2.33 -0.91 19.25
N THR A 62 -3.49 -1.56 19.34
CA THR A 62 -3.64 -3.01 19.10
C THR A 62 -4.37 -3.30 17.80
N ASN A 63 -4.03 -4.45 17.19
CA ASN A 63 -4.68 -4.95 15.98
C ASN A 63 -5.26 -6.37 16.15
N VAL A 64 -6.01 -6.60 17.23
CA VAL A 64 -6.53 -7.93 17.57
C VAL A 64 -7.55 -8.49 16.55
N GLY A 65 -8.22 -7.62 15.77
CA GLY A 65 -9.15 -8.04 14.71
C GLY A 65 -8.54 -8.10 13.31
N GLY A 66 -7.21 -8.18 13.20
CA GLY A 66 -6.50 -8.28 11.93
C GLY A 66 -6.74 -7.07 11.03
N ILE A 67 -6.82 -7.25 9.70
CA ILE A 67 -6.89 -6.11 8.77
C ILE A 67 -8.02 -5.08 9.05
N TYR A 68 -9.06 -5.44 9.81
CA TYR A 68 -10.18 -4.56 10.15
C TYR A 68 -9.94 -3.62 11.33
N CYS A 69 -8.89 -3.85 12.12
CA CYS A 69 -8.60 -3.11 13.35
C CYS A 69 -7.26 -2.37 13.24
N GLY A 70 -7.00 -1.46 14.18
CA GLY A 70 -5.71 -0.79 14.30
C GLY A 70 -5.62 0.59 13.65
N ALA A 71 -4.39 1.10 13.59
CA ALA A 71 -4.02 2.40 13.06
C ALA A 71 -3.85 2.37 11.54
N GLY A 72 -4.30 3.42 10.86
CA GLY A 72 -4.10 3.61 9.42
C GLY A 72 -5.38 4.01 8.71
N SER A 73 -5.50 3.59 7.45
CA SER A 73 -6.59 4.01 6.58
C SER A 73 -7.42 2.83 6.06
N SER A 74 -8.66 3.13 5.68
CA SER A 74 -9.52 2.20 4.97
C SER A 74 -10.38 2.92 3.96
N MET A 75 -10.55 2.32 2.78
CA MET A 75 -11.48 2.78 1.76
C MET A 75 -12.55 1.72 1.56
N SER A 76 -13.81 2.13 1.56
CA SER A 76 -14.94 1.26 1.27
C SER A 76 -15.65 1.76 0.02
N LEU A 77 -15.85 0.86 -0.94
CA LEU A 77 -16.67 1.08 -2.12
C LEU A 77 -18.02 0.40 -1.89
N TYR A 78 -19.11 1.10 -2.16
CA TYR A 78 -20.46 0.64 -1.86
C TYR A 78 -21.36 0.65 -3.08
N SER A 79 -22.39 -0.20 -3.06
CA SER A 79 -23.55 -0.08 -3.95
C SER A 79 -24.31 1.23 -3.74
N SER A 80 -25.16 1.60 -4.69
CA SER A 80 -25.99 2.80 -4.61
C SER A 80 -26.91 2.83 -3.39
N ASP A 81 -27.36 1.66 -2.93
CA ASP A 81 -28.21 1.47 -1.76
C ASP A 81 -27.44 1.20 -0.46
N TRP A 82 -26.10 1.27 -0.50
CA TRP A 82 -25.19 1.04 0.63
C TRP A 82 -25.25 -0.37 1.25
N LYS A 83 -25.93 -1.33 0.63
CA LYS A 83 -26.08 -2.70 1.18
C LYS A 83 -24.94 -3.63 0.84
N GLN A 84 -24.22 -3.37 -0.26
CA GLN A 84 -23.06 -4.14 -0.67
C GLN A 84 -21.81 -3.29 -0.57
N SER A 85 -20.70 -3.87 -0.10
CA SER A 85 -19.42 -3.17 -0.04
C SER A 85 -18.22 -4.07 -0.27
N VAL A 86 -17.18 -3.53 -0.89
CA VAL A 86 -15.81 -4.07 -0.88
C VAL A 86 -14.88 -3.05 -0.22
N ARG A 87 -13.84 -3.51 0.48
CA ARG A 87 -13.03 -2.64 1.34
C ARG A 87 -11.55 -2.90 1.22
N LEU A 88 -10.80 -1.81 1.12
CA LEU A 88 -9.36 -1.75 1.21
C LEU A 88 -9.00 -1.37 2.64
N HIS A 89 -8.12 -2.15 3.25
CA HIS A 89 -7.69 -1.96 4.63
C HIS A 89 -6.16 -1.88 4.70
N ALA A 90 -5.64 -0.67 4.92
CA ALA A 90 -4.23 -0.41 5.20
C ALA A 90 -4.09 -0.10 6.68
N ARG A 91 -4.00 -1.15 7.50
CA ARG A 91 -4.03 -1.06 8.96
C ARG A 91 -2.90 -1.83 9.62
N THR A 92 -2.42 -1.32 10.73
CA THR A 92 -1.36 -1.94 11.54
C THR A 92 -1.61 -1.76 13.04
N SER A 93 -0.90 -2.54 13.85
CA SER A 93 -0.80 -2.35 15.30
C SER A 93 0.19 -1.22 15.64
N SER A 94 0.64 -1.14 16.89
CA SER A 94 1.81 -0.33 17.25
C SER A 94 2.94 -0.49 16.23
N THR A 95 3.51 0.64 15.86
CA THR A 95 4.74 0.74 15.04
C THR A 95 5.96 1.05 15.91
N ASN A 96 5.80 1.01 17.24
CA ASN A 96 6.78 1.47 18.22
C ASN A 96 7.23 2.91 17.94
N ASN A 97 6.27 3.79 17.61
CA ASN A 97 6.50 5.19 17.25
C ASN A 97 7.46 5.40 16.07
N LYS A 98 7.48 4.49 15.09
CA LYS A 98 8.24 4.65 13.84
C LYS A 98 7.29 4.80 12.66
N TRP A 99 7.64 5.63 11.70
CA TRP A 99 6.92 5.70 10.43
C TRP A 99 7.08 4.40 9.65
N VAL A 100 5.96 3.77 9.34
CA VAL A 100 5.90 2.53 8.57
C VAL A 100 4.87 2.70 7.46
N ARG A 101 5.21 2.27 6.25
CA ARG A 101 4.25 2.18 5.15
C ARG A 101 3.33 0.98 5.39
N VAL A 102 2.03 1.20 5.28
CA VAL A 102 1.02 0.15 5.39
C VAL A 102 0.23 0.13 4.09
N ILE A 103 0.04 -1.07 3.52
CA ILE A 103 -0.56 -1.28 2.21
C ILE A 103 -1.71 -2.29 2.37
N SER A 104 -2.84 -2.04 1.71
CA SER A 104 -3.94 -3.00 1.65
C SER A 104 -3.69 -4.04 0.57
N LYS A 105 -4.34 -5.20 0.67
CA LYS A 105 -4.47 -6.10 -0.48
C LYS A 105 -5.19 -5.39 -1.65
N PRO A 106 -4.90 -5.77 -2.91
CA PRO A 106 -5.65 -5.31 -4.07
C PRO A 106 -7.14 -5.64 -3.97
N VAL A 107 -7.99 -4.68 -4.34
CA VAL A 107 -9.44 -4.85 -4.41
C VAL A 107 -9.93 -4.35 -5.76
N GLU A 108 -10.67 -5.20 -6.47
CA GLU A 108 -11.33 -4.82 -7.72
C GLU A 108 -12.55 -3.95 -7.44
N ALA A 109 -12.60 -2.77 -8.07
CA ALA A 109 -13.77 -1.91 -8.09
C ALA A 109 -14.80 -2.50 -9.06
N LYS A 110 -15.89 -3.05 -8.52
CA LYS A 110 -16.95 -3.66 -9.32
C LYS A 110 -17.87 -2.60 -9.92
N ASP A 111 -18.52 -2.89 -11.04
CA ASP A 111 -19.43 -1.97 -11.73
C ASP A 111 -20.58 -1.44 -10.86
N TRP A 112 -20.99 -2.21 -9.86
CA TRP A 112 -22.02 -1.81 -8.89
C TRP A 112 -21.52 -0.83 -7.82
N CYS A 113 -20.22 -0.55 -7.73
CA CYS A 113 -19.67 0.44 -6.81
C CYS A 113 -20.07 1.85 -7.25
N LYS A 114 -21.01 2.48 -6.56
CA LYS A 114 -21.54 3.82 -6.85
C LYS A 114 -21.25 4.86 -5.77
N ASN A 115 -20.84 4.42 -4.57
CA ASN A 115 -20.48 5.29 -3.47
C ASN A 115 -19.10 4.89 -2.91
N VAL A 116 -18.42 5.85 -2.28
CA VAL A 116 -17.10 5.62 -1.68
C VAL A 116 -16.96 6.36 -0.35
N GLN A 117 -16.25 5.75 0.58
CA GLN A 117 -15.81 6.39 1.81
C GLN A 117 -14.37 5.99 2.10
N LEU A 118 -13.48 6.97 2.13
CA LEU A 118 -12.13 6.84 2.66
C LEU A 118 -12.13 7.32 4.11
N SER A 119 -11.44 6.61 4.98
CA SER A 119 -11.34 6.90 6.41
C SER A 119 -9.92 6.69 6.89
N ALA A 120 -9.46 7.52 7.83
CA ALA A 120 -8.15 7.42 8.46
C ALA A 120 -8.32 7.55 9.97
N GLY A 121 -7.69 6.66 10.75
CA GLY A 121 -7.69 6.74 12.21
C GLY A 121 -7.47 5.41 12.94
N LEU A 122 -8.17 5.22 14.05
CA LEU A 122 -7.99 4.09 14.98
C LEU A 122 -9.21 3.15 14.96
N ALA A 123 -9.18 2.10 14.15
CA ALA A 123 -10.32 1.18 14.06
C ALA A 123 -10.34 0.20 15.25
N TYR A 124 -11.44 0.22 16.01
CA TYR A 124 -11.72 -0.70 17.13
C TYR A 124 -10.59 -0.83 18.17
N THR A 125 -9.82 0.25 18.36
CA THR A 125 -8.66 0.29 19.25
C THR A 125 -8.55 1.66 19.93
N ALA A 126 -7.67 1.77 20.91
CA ALA A 126 -7.32 3.01 21.59
C ALA A 126 -5.84 3.34 21.30
N GLY A 127 -5.38 4.50 21.76
CA GLY A 127 -4.01 4.94 21.62
C GLY A 127 -3.88 6.14 20.72
N GLU A 128 -2.70 6.30 20.13
CA GLU A 128 -2.28 7.49 19.41
C GLU A 128 -1.70 7.10 18.06
N VAL A 129 -2.02 7.87 17.02
CA VAL A 129 -1.53 7.64 15.66
C VAL A 129 -1.33 8.95 14.91
N TRP A 130 -0.24 8.99 14.14
CA TRP A 130 -0.04 9.92 13.04
C TRP A 130 -0.19 9.19 11.71
N ILE A 131 -0.92 9.79 10.78
CA ILE A 131 -1.17 9.25 9.44
C ILE A 131 -0.82 10.31 8.41
N ASP A 132 -0.07 9.90 7.39
CA ASP A 132 0.40 10.76 6.31
C ASP A 132 0.41 9.97 4.98
N ASP A 133 0.60 10.66 3.86
CA ASP A 133 0.78 10.08 2.51
C ASP A 133 -0.31 9.04 2.14
N ILE A 134 -1.58 9.35 2.38
CA ILE A 134 -2.69 8.45 2.03
C ILE A 134 -2.89 8.44 0.52
N ARG A 135 -2.63 7.30 -0.12
CA ARG A 135 -2.73 7.10 -1.56
C ARG A 135 -3.67 5.97 -1.92
N VAL A 136 -4.46 6.19 -2.97
CA VAL A 136 -5.22 5.14 -3.65
C VAL A 136 -4.70 5.07 -5.08
N THR A 137 -4.15 3.93 -5.47
CA THR A 137 -3.53 3.73 -6.78
C THR A 137 -4.05 2.46 -7.43
N GLU A 138 -4.01 2.38 -8.76
CA GLU A 138 -4.25 1.12 -9.45
C GLU A 138 -3.24 0.09 -8.97
N ALA A 139 -3.71 -1.09 -8.60
CA ALA A 139 -2.95 -2.08 -7.86
C ALA A 139 -1.74 -2.62 -8.63
N TYR A 140 -1.72 -2.48 -9.94
CA TYR A 140 -0.70 -3.09 -10.77
C TYR A 140 -0.17 -2.12 -11.82
N ALA A 141 1.14 -2.12 -11.98
CA ALA A 141 1.84 -1.41 -13.04
C ALA A 141 2.77 -2.36 -13.82
N ASN A 142 3.12 -1.95 -15.03
CA ASN A 142 4.12 -2.67 -15.82
C ASN A 142 5.51 -2.20 -15.41
N LEU A 143 6.30 -3.10 -14.81
CA LEU A 143 7.72 -2.90 -14.56
C LEU A 143 8.50 -3.35 -15.80
N ALA A 144 9.03 -2.37 -16.54
CA ALA A 144 9.86 -2.61 -17.71
C ALA A 144 11.32 -2.82 -17.32
N ILE A 145 11.82 -4.04 -17.52
CA ILE A 145 13.19 -4.43 -17.25
C ILE A 145 13.98 -4.36 -18.54
N ASN A 146 15.00 -3.51 -18.58
CA ASN A 146 15.88 -3.33 -19.72
C ASN A 146 17.33 -3.36 -19.26
N ILE A 147 18.04 -4.44 -19.57
CA ILE A 147 19.42 -4.67 -19.17
C ILE A 147 20.27 -4.82 -20.43
N LYS A 148 21.40 -4.12 -20.46
CA LYS A 148 22.43 -4.24 -21.51
C LYS A 148 23.70 -4.80 -20.89
N GLY A 149 24.41 -5.67 -21.63
CA GLY A 149 25.63 -6.35 -21.19
C GLY A 149 25.50 -7.87 -21.23
N ASP A 150 26.60 -8.56 -20.90
CA ASP A 150 26.74 -10.02 -20.93
C ASP A 150 25.97 -10.69 -19.76
N VAL A 151 24.65 -10.60 -19.81
CA VAL A 151 23.76 -11.10 -18.75
C VAL A 151 23.53 -12.61 -18.87
N ARG A 152 23.55 -13.31 -17.74
CA ARG A 152 23.38 -14.77 -17.61
C ARG A 152 22.09 -15.16 -16.90
N GLN A 153 21.57 -14.29 -16.04
CA GLN A 153 20.27 -14.49 -15.40
C GLN A 153 19.75 -13.15 -14.88
N VAL A 154 18.43 -13.00 -14.87
CA VAL A 154 17.74 -11.87 -14.28
C VAL A 154 16.69 -12.38 -13.31
N ILE A 155 16.75 -11.92 -12.06
CA ILE A 155 15.77 -12.22 -11.02
C ILE A 155 15.17 -10.92 -10.54
N VAL A 156 13.85 -10.88 -10.34
CA VAL A 156 13.14 -9.78 -9.70
C VAL A 156 12.43 -10.32 -8.48
N GLU A 157 12.72 -9.74 -7.33
CA GLU A 157 12.10 -10.08 -6.05
C GLU A 157 11.42 -8.86 -5.44
N ASP A 158 10.35 -9.07 -4.70
CA ASP A 158 9.78 -8.04 -3.82
C ASP A 158 10.59 -7.87 -2.52
N GLU A 159 10.19 -6.95 -1.65
CA GLU A 159 10.88 -6.71 -0.37
C GLU A 159 10.83 -7.90 0.62
N THR A 160 10.00 -8.90 0.39
CA THR A 160 9.94 -10.14 1.19
C THR A 160 10.89 -11.21 0.67
N GLY A 161 11.49 -10.99 -0.51
CA GLY A 161 12.30 -11.98 -1.22
C GLY A 161 11.47 -12.93 -2.10
N SER A 162 10.18 -12.67 -2.29
CA SER A 162 9.36 -13.49 -3.18
C SER A 162 9.67 -13.15 -4.63
N ILE A 163 9.93 -14.18 -5.44
CA ILE A 163 10.35 -14.02 -6.84
C ILE A 163 9.13 -13.67 -7.70
N LEU A 164 9.17 -12.47 -8.29
CA LEU A 164 8.21 -12.03 -9.30
C LEU A 164 8.61 -12.52 -10.70
N LEU A 165 9.91 -12.58 -10.97
CA LEU A 165 10.47 -13.05 -12.23
C LEU A 165 11.78 -13.78 -11.98
N ASP A 166 11.94 -14.92 -12.63
CA ASP A 166 13.23 -15.54 -12.90
C ASP A 166 13.32 -15.79 -14.40
N SER A 167 14.34 -15.25 -15.06
CA SER A 167 14.56 -15.47 -16.49
C SER A 167 15.01 -16.90 -16.80
N GLY A 168 15.47 -17.64 -15.78
CA GLY A 168 16.33 -18.80 -15.95
C GLY A 168 17.68 -18.43 -16.57
N PRO A 169 18.55 -19.42 -16.83
CA PRO A 169 19.79 -19.22 -17.55
C PRO A 169 19.55 -18.64 -18.94
N LEU A 170 20.25 -17.56 -19.27
CA LEU A 170 20.24 -16.92 -20.57
C LEU A 170 21.39 -17.44 -21.42
N ALA A 171 21.19 -17.46 -22.75
CA ALA A 171 22.21 -17.93 -23.70
C ALA A 171 23.49 -17.11 -23.58
N GLU A 172 24.65 -17.73 -23.83
CA GLU A 172 25.95 -17.06 -23.70
C GLU A 172 26.11 -15.82 -24.59
N SER A 173 25.41 -15.81 -25.73
CA SER A 173 25.36 -14.70 -26.69
C SER A 173 24.42 -13.56 -26.29
N THR A 174 23.75 -13.65 -25.15
CA THR A 174 22.80 -12.62 -24.68
C THR A 174 23.54 -11.36 -24.25
N THR A 175 23.41 -10.31 -25.04
CA THR A 175 23.99 -8.98 -24.77
C THR A 175 22.94 -7.95 -24.33
N LYS A 176 21.66 -8.33 -24.37
CA LYS A 176 20.53 -7.53 -23.91
C LYS A 176 19.42 -8.45 -23.40
N TYR A 177 18.83 -8.07 -22.27
CA TYR A 177 17.59 -8.68 -21.75
C TYR A 177 16.51 -7.61 -21.62
N SER A 178 15.31 -7.93 -22.10
CA SER A 178 14.14 -7.05 -22.03
C SER A 178 12.91 -7.84 -21.65
N LYS A 179 12.21 -7.42 -20.60
CA LYS A 179 10.96 -8.04 -20.17
C LYS A 179 10.08 -7.03 -19.47
N GLU A 180 8.79 -7.08 -19.74
CA GLU A 180 7.79 -6.41 -18.91
C GLU A 180 7.17 -7.43 -17.97
N VAL A 181 7.05 -7.06 -16.69
CA VAL A 181 6.37 -7.85 -15.68
C VAL A 181 5.33 -7.00 -14.98
N LYS A 182 4.21 -7.62 -14.64
CA LYS A 182 3.15 -6.97 -13.87
C LYS A 182 3.54 -6.99 -12.39
N ALA A 183 3.79 -5.82 -11.83
CA ALA A 183 4.21 -5.63 -10.44
C ALA A 183 3.09 -4.95 -9.65
N GLU A 184 2.98 -5.26 -8.36
CA GLU A 184 2.04 -4.56 -7.46
C GLU A 184 2.58 -3.16 -7.15
N ALA A 185 1.71 -2.15 -7.21
CA ALA A 185 2.07 -0.78 -6.90
C ALA A 185 2.35 -0.59 -5.39
N ALA A 186 2.98 0.53 -5.02
CA ALA A 186 3.45 0.85 -3.67
C ALA A 186 4.48 -0.12 -3.05
N HIS A 187 5.03 -1.06 -3.83
CA HIS A 187 6.06 -2.02 -3.40
C HIS A 187 7.44 -1.65 -3.94
N THR A 188 8.49 -2.21 -3.31
CA THR A 188 9.87 -2.07 -3.76
C THR A 188 10.38 -3.38 -4.30
N TYR A 189 10.79 -3.39 -5.56
CA TYR A 189 11.35 -4.56 -6.21
C TYR A 189 12.87 -4.44 -6.34
N THR A 190 13.56 -5.54 -6.07
CA THR A 190 14.99 -5.69 -6.30
C THR A 190 15.21 -6.46 -7.59
N ILE A 191 15.75 -5.78 -8.60
CA ILE A 191 16.20 -6.39 -9.85
C ILE A 191 17.64 -6.82 -9.68
N LYS A 192 17.93 -8.11 -9.84
CA LYS A 192 19.26 -8.72 -9.78
C LYS A 192 19.64 -9.25 -11.15
N ALA A 193 20.84 -8.94 -11.62
CA ALA A 193 21.39 -9.43 -12.87
C ALA A 193 22.72 -10.11 -12.61
N LEU A 194 22.81 -11.38 -13.00
CA LEU A 194 24.06 -12.16 -13.00
C LEU A 194 24.76 -11.95 -14.33
N ASP A 195 26.06 -11.68 -14.31
CA ASP A 195 26.89 -11.61 -15.52
C ASP A 195 27.68 -12.91 -15.79
N LYS A 196 28.45 -12.92 -16.87
CA LYS A 196 29.28 -14.07 -17.28
C LYS A 196 30.39 -14.43 -16.31
N ASP A 197 30.84 -13.48 -15.49
CA ASP A 197 31.95 -13.66 -14.55
C ASP A 197 31.43 -14.09 -13.16
N GLY A 198 30.10 -14.24 -13.03
CA GLY A 198 29.42 -14.65 -11.80
C GLY A 198 29.11 -13.48 -10.86
N ALA A 199 29.32 -12.23 -11.28
CA ALA A 199 29.01 -11.07 -10.46
C ALA A 199 27.53 -10.71 -10.55
N ILE A 200 26.97 -10.26 -9.42
CA ILE A 200 25.55 -9.89 -9.31
C ILE A 200 25.45 -8.38 -9.13
N THR A 201 24.85 -7.71 -10.11
CA THR A 201 24.44 -6.31 -9.99
C THR A 201 22.99 -6.23 -9.51
N LYS A 202 22.69 -5.27 -8.63
CA LYS A 202 21.34 -5.09 -8.06
C LYS A 202 20.86 -3.65 -8.25
N LYS A 203 19.55 -3.48 -8.48
CA LYS A 203 18.89 -2.19 -8.50
C LYS A 203 17.52 -2.29 -7.81
N ASN A 204 17.28 -1.41 -6.85
CA ASN A 204 15.97 -1.27 -6.22
C ASN A 204 15.12 -0.29 -7.02
N VAL A 205 13.86 -0.64 -7.23
CA VAL A 205 12.88 0.18 -7.94
C VAL A 205 11.60 0.19 -7.12
N VAL A 206 11.11 1.40 -6.81
CA VAL A 206 9.77 1.58 -6.24
C VAL A 206 8.79 1.64 -7.42
N VAL A 207 7.73 0.84 -7.34
CA VAL A 207 6.63 0.89 -8.30
C VAL A 207 5.51 1.70 -7.63
N ASP A 208 5.23 2.91 -8.12
CA ASP A 208 4.15 3.78 -7.62
C ASP A 208 2.82 3.55 -8.34
#